data_AF-I0JSN1-F1
#
_entry.id   AF-I0JSN1-F1
#
_cell.length_a   1.000
_cell.length_b   1.000
_cell.length_c   1.000
_cell.angle_alpha   90.00
_cell.angle_beta   90.00
_cell.angle_gamma   90.00
#
_symmetry.space_group_name_H-M   'P 1'
#
loop_
_entity.id
_entity.type
_entity.pdbx_description
1 polymer ?
#
loop_
_entity_poly.entity_id
_entity_poly.type
_entity_poly.pdbx_seq_one_letter_code
_entity_poly.pdbx_strand_id
1 'polypeptide(L)'
;MGSHMAGGGGLELSAIHAHILVVGWLSLFAFAIYYKVFSIPKDSKLSLIHVWSSFVGVLGLTLGMFLYYTQPIEGMRTFNTVFFIVGGTILLIAFAVFAIMAFVHGKAISED
;
A
#
# COMPACT_ATOMS: atom_id res chain seq x y z
N MET A 1 -9.23 -1.55 -15.50
CA MET A 1 -9.75 -0.39 -14.73
C MET A 1 -9.47 0.94 -15.41
N GLY A 2 -8.21 1.35 -15.61
CA GLY A 2 -7.92 2.63 -16.30
C GLY A 2 -8.55 2.74 -17.69
N SER A 3 -8.46 1.68 -18.50
CA SER A 3 -9.12 1.58 -19.80
C SER A 3 -10.66 1.67 -19.72
N HIS A 4 -11.26 1.11 -18.66
CA HIS A 4 -12.70 1.16 -18.42
C HIS A 4 -13.16 2.58 -18.08
N MET A 5 -12.39 3.32 -17.27
CA MET A 5 -12.70 4.72 -16.96
C MET A 5 -12.46 5.65 -18.16
N ALA A 6 -11.40 5.41 -18.93
CA ALA A 6 -11.06 6.20 -20.11
C ALA A 6 -12.03 5.96 -21.29
N GLY A 7 -12.45 4.71 -21.51
CA GLY A 7 -13.35 4.34 -22.62
C GLY A 7 -14.83 4.38 -22.27
N GLY A 8 -15.20 4.19 -21.00
CA GLY A 8 -16.60 4.11 -20.55
C GLY A 8 -17.12 5.36 -19.81
N GLY A 9 -16.26 6.35 -19.51
CA GLY A 9 -16.67 7.61 -18.85
C GLY A 9 -17.08 7.49 -17.37
N GLY A 10 -17.08 6.29 -16.80
CA GLY A 10 -17.45 6.04 -15.40
C GLY A 10 -16.33 6.37 -14.43
N LEU A 11 -16.49 7.42 -13.63
CA LEU A 11 -15.56 7.82 -12.55
C LEU A 11 -15.83 7.10 -11.23
N GLU A 12 -16.74 6.12 -11.21
CA GLU A 12 -17.15 5.39 -10.00
C GLU A 12 -15.97 4.63 -9.34
N LEU A 13 -14.99 4.20 -10.14
CA LEU A 13 -13.79 3.50 -9.67
C LEU A 13 -12.56 4.41 -9.53
N SER A 14 -12.72 5.73 -9.68
CA SER A 14 -11.62 6.70 -9.68
C SER A 14 -10.78 6.63 -8.40
N ALA A 15 -11.43 6.51 -7.24
CA ALA A 15 -10.74 6.38 -5.96
C ALA A 15 -9.90 5.10 -5.88
N ILE A 16 -10.44 3.96 -6.33
CA ILE A 16 -9.74 2.67 -6.34
C ILE A 16 -8.54 2.74 -7.30
N HIS A 17 -8.75 3.31 -8.49
CA HIS A 17 -7.70 3.47 -9.49
C HIS A 17 -6.53 4.31 -8.97
N ALA A 18 -6.82 5.46 -8.35
CA ALA A 18 -5.80 6.34 -7.80
C ALA A 18 -4.93 5.63 -6.74
N HIS A 19 -5.56 4.87 -5.84
CA HIS A 19 -4.80 4.15 -4.80
C HIS A 19 -3.97 3.00 -5.37
N ILE A 20 -4.47 2.28 -6.38
CA ILE A 20 -3.66 1.25 -7.06
C ILE A 20 -2.42 1.87 -7.72
N LEU A 21 -2.53 3.06 -8.31
CA LEU A 21 -1.38 3.71 -8.93
C LEU A 21 -0.39 4.30 -7.90
N VAL A 22 -0.89 5.03 -6.90
CA VAL A 22 -0.03 5.77 -5.96
C VAL A 22 0.57 4.85 -4.90
N VAL A 23 -0.28 4.14 -4.13
CA VAL A 23 0.21 3.28 -3.05
C VAL A 23 0.51 1.86 -3.52
N GLY A 24 -0.17 1.39 -4.57
CA GLY A 24 0.13 0.08 -5.17
C GLY A 24 1.38 0.11 -6.03
N TRP A 25 1.39 0.87 -7.12
CA TRP A 25 2.51 0.85 -8.06
C TRP A 25 3.67 1.75 -7.62
N LEU A 26 3.44 3.06 -7.45
CA LEU A 26 4.51 4.05 -7.24
C LEU A 26 5.24 3.83 -5.91
N SER A 27 4.50 3.63 -4.82
CA SER A 27 5.10 3.48 -3.48
C SER A 27 5.86 2.15 -3.35
N LEU A 28 5.28 1.02 -3.81
CA LEU A 28 5.99 -0.27 -3.78
C LEU A 28 7.23 -0.25 -4.68
N PHE A 29 7.17 0.41 -5.84
CA PHE A 29 8.34 0.62 -6.69
C PHE A 29 9.42 1.42 -5.95
N ALA A 30 9.08 2.55 -5.33
CA ALA A 30 10.02 3.36 -4.56
C ALA A 30 10.65 2.57 -3.40
N PHE A 31 9.86 1.76 -2.69
CA PHE A 31 10.37 0.88 -1.64
C PHE A 31 11.32 -0.18 -2.18
N ALA A 32 11.02 -0.80 -3.32
CA ALA A 32 11.91 -1.76 -3.95
C ALA A 32 13.24 -1.13 -4.36
N ILE A 33 13.22 0.09 -4.91
CA ILE A 33 14.43 0.85 -5.22
C ILE A 33 15.22 1.18 -3.95
N TYR A 34 14.55 1.59 -2.87
CA TYR A 34 15.19 1.85 -1.58
C TYR A 34 15.99 0.62 -1.08
N TYR A 35 15.37 -0.56 -1.09
CA TYR A 35 16.07 -1.81 -0.70
C TYR A 35 17.14 -2.27 -1.71
N LYS A 36 17.10 -1.78 -2.95
CA LYS A 36 18.08 -2.11 -3.99
C LYS A 36 19.31 -1.22 -3.93
N VAL A 37 19.13 0.08 -3.67
CA VAL A 37 20.19 1.10 -3.66
C VAL A 37 20.90 1.13 -2.32
N PHE A 38 20.17 1.02 -1.21
CA PHE A 38 20.75 1.08 0.12
C PHE A 38 21.03 -0.32 0.65
N SER A 39 22.20 -0.50 1.28
CA SER A 39 22.64 -1.78 1.86
C SER A 39 21.94 -2.06 3.19
N ILE A 40 20.62 -2.12 3.18
CA ILE A 40 19.80 -2.40 4.38
C ILE A 40 19.96 -3.88 4.76
N PRO A 41 20.24 -4.20 6.03
CA PRO A 41 20.33 -5.59 6.49
C PRO A 41 19.04 -6.36 6.21
N LYS A 42 19.15 -7.46 5.44
CA LYS A 42 18.01 -8.30 5.05
C LYS A 42 17.34 -8.97 6.25
N ASP A 43 18.10 -9.26 7.30
CA ASP A 43 17.61 -9.90 8.53
C ASP A 43 17.06 -8.90 9.56
N SER A 44 16.96 -7.62 9.19
CA SER A 44 16.36 -6.61 10.06
C SER A 44 14.87 -6.92 10.28
N LYS A 45 14.46 -7.03 11.55
CA LYS A 45 13.03 -7.20 11.88
C LYS A 45 12.18 -6.05 11.32
N LEU A 46 12.75 -4.85 11.24
CA LEU A 46 12.08 -3.67 10.67
C LEU A 46 11.82 -3.82 9.17
N SER A 47 12.77 -4.36 8.40
CA SER A 47 12.60 -4.55 6.96
C SER A 47 11.54 -5.61 6.66
N LEU A 48 11.54 -6.71 7.43
CA LEU A 48 10.52 -7.75 7.34
C LEU A 48 9.12 -7.19 7.62
N ILE A 49 8.95 -6.45 8.72
CA ILE A 49 7.67 -5.82 9.08
C ILE A 49 7.22 -4.86 8.00
N HIS A 50 8.13 -4.02 7.49
CA HIS A 50 7.83 -3.05 6.44
C HIS A 50 7.33 -3.72 5.15
N VAL A 51 8.05 -4.72 4.65
CA VAL A 51 7.70 -5.40 3.39
C VAL A 51 6.35 -6.10 3.49
N TRP A 52 6.11 -6.85 4.56
CA TRP A 52 4.85 -7.57 4.75
C TRP A 52 3.66 -6.64 4.99
N SER A 53 3.83 -5.61 5.83
CA SER A 53 2.78 -4.61 6.04
C SER A 53 2.49 -3.81 4.76
N SER A 54 3.49 -3.53 3.92
CA SER A 54 3.29 -2.87 2.62
C SER A 54 2.44 -3.74 1.69
N PHE A 55 2.79 -5.02 1.56
CA PHE A 55 2.08 -5.94 0.66
C PHE A 55 0.64 -6.21 1.13
N VAL A 56 0.47 -6.57 2.40
CA VAL A 56 -0.85 -6.82 3.00
C VAL A 56 -1.69 -5.55 3.04
N GLY A 57 -1.08 -4.40 3.34
CA GLY A 57 -1.75 -3.10 3.39
C GLY A 57 -2.27 -2.66 2.02
N VAL A 58 -1.46 -2.74 0.96
CA VAL A 58 -1.88 -2.38 -0.40
C VAL A 58 -3.00 -3.29 -0.89
N LEU A 59 -2.85 -4.61 -0.74
CA LEU A 59 -3.89 -5.56 -1.18
C LEU A 59 -5.17 -5.39 -0.35
N GLY A 60 -5.05 -5.28 0.97
CA GLY A 60 -6.18 -5.09 1.87
C GLY A 60 -6.92 -3.79 1.62
N LEU A 61 -6.22 -2.67 1.43
CA LEU A 61 -6.81 -1.37 1.13
C LEU A 61 -7.53 -1.40 -0.22
N THR A 62 -6.87 -1.85 -1.29
CA THR A 62 -7.43 -1.80 -2.65
C THR A 62 -8.61 -2.76 -2.82
N LEU A 63 -8.51 -3.98 -2.28
CA LEU A 63 -9.63 -4.92 -2.24
C LEU A 63 -10.74 -4.43 -1.31
N GLY A 64 -10.40 -3.83 -0.18
CA GLY A 64 -11.36 -3.28 0.76
C GLY A 64 -12.14 -2.11 0.19
N MET A 65 -11.50 -1.20 -0.55
CA MET A 65 -12.19 -0.15 -1.29
C MET A 65 -13.16 -0.75 -2.31
N PHE A 66 -12.73 -1.77 -3.06
CA PHE A 66 -13.59 -2.46 -4.01
C PHE A 66 -14.84 -3.06 -3.32
N LEU A 67 -14.66 -3.82 -2.24
CA LEU A 67 -15.78 -4.39 -1.47
C LEU A 67 -16.69 -3.31 -0.88
N TYR A 68 -16.10 -2.22 -0.37
CA TYR A 68 -16.84 -1.13 0.24
C TYR A 68 -17.70 -0.36 -0.78
N TYR A 69 -17.17 -0.03 -1.95
CA TYR A 69 -17.89 0.74 -2.97
C TYR A 69 -18.85 -0.11 -3.81
N THR A 70 -18.51 -1.36 -4.12
CA THR A 70 -19.35 -2.21 -4.98
C THR A 70 -20.39 -3.02 -4.22
N GLN A 71 -20.19 -3.24 -2.91
CA GLN A 71 -21.08 -4.04 -2.05
C GLN A 71 -21.59 -5.32 -2.74
N PRO A 72 -20.69 -6.21 -3.21
CA PRO A 72 -21.06 -7.32 -4.08
C PRO A 72 -21.90 -8.40 -3.37
N ILE A 73 -21.91 -8.39 -2.04
CA ILE A 73 -22.67 -9.31 -1.19
C ILE A 73 -23.55 -8.48 -0.26
N GLU A 74 -24.86 -8.70 -0.32
CA GLU A 74 -25.83 -8.02 0.55
C GLU A 74 -25.63 -8.39 2.02
N GLY A 75 -25.87 -7.45 2.94
CA GLY A 75 -25.74 -7.67 4.38
C GLY A 75 -24.31 -7.63 4.95
N MET A 76 -23.27 -7.61 4.11
CA MET A 76 -21.86 -7.63 4.54
C MET A 76 -21.24 -6.25 4.78
N ARG A 77 -22.05 -5.20 4.93
CA ARG A 77 -21.57 -3.80 4.99
C ARG A 77 -20.55 -3.57 6.10
N THR A 78 -20.82 -4.06 7.31
CA THR A 78 -19.91 -3.93 8.45
C THR A 78 -18.58 -4.60 8.19
N PHE A 79 -18.58 -5.81 7.62
CA PHE A 79 -17.36 -6.51 7.24
C PHE A 79 -16.56 -5.73 6.19
N ASN A 80 -17.23 -5.25 5.14
CA ASN A 80 -16.57 -4.47 4.08
C ASN A 80 -15.91 -3.20 4.63
N THR A 81 -16.60 -2.48 5.53
CA THR A 81 -16.06 -1.29 6.19
C THR A 81 -14.86 -1.61 7.07
N VAL A 82 -14.96 -2.64 7.93
CA VAL A 82 -13.84 -3.04 8.81
C VAL A 82 -12.64 -3.50 7.99
N PHE A 83 -12.87 -4.32 6.96
CA PHE A 83 -11.82 -4.81 6.07
C PHE A 83 -11.09 -3.65 5.36
N PHE A 84 -11.83 -2.67 4.85
CA PHE A 84 -11.26 -1.45 4.25
C PHE A 84 -10.40 -0.66 5.24
N ILE A 85 -10.91 -0.40 6.44
CA ILE A 85 -10.19 0.38 7.47
C ILE A 85 -8.94 -0.36 7.96
N VAL A 86 -9.03 -1.67 8.21
CA VAL A 86 -7.89 -2.49 8.64
C VAL A 86 -6.82 -2.53 7.55
N GLY A 87 -7.20 -2.72 6.28
CA GLY A 87 -6.28 -2.67 5.15
C GLY A 87 -5.53 -1.33 5.07
N GLY A 88 -6.25 -0.21 5.18
CA GLY A 88 -5.63 1.12 5.21
C GLY A 88 -4.73 1.36 6.42
N THR A 89 -5.11 0.86 7.59
CA THR A 89 -4.31 1.01 8.82
C THR A 89 -3.00 0.23 8.74
N ILE A 90 -3.03 -1.00 8.19
CA ILE A 90 -1.82 -1.80 7.97
C ILE A 90 -0.87 -1.07 7.00
N LEU A 91 -1.41 -0.44 5.96
CA LEU A 91 -0.61 0.36 5.04
C LEU A 91 0.00 1.60 5.71
N LEU A 92 -0.73 2.29 6.60
CA LEU A 92 -0.19 3.41 7.38
C LEU A 92 0.98 2.95 8.27
N ILE A 93 0.87 1.76 8.88
CA ILE A 93 1.97 1.16 9.65
C ILE A 93 3.20 0.95 8.75
N ALA A 94 3.03 0.47 7.51
CA ALA A 94 4.13 0.34 6.57
C ALA A 94 4.86 1.66 6.33
N PHE A 95 4.12 2.74 6.05
CA PHE A 95 4.72 4.08 5.87
C PHE A 95 5.43 4.59 7.14
N ALA A 96 4.87 4.35 8.32
CA ALA A 96 5.52 4.73 9.58
C ALA A 96 6.83 3.96 9.80
N VAL A 97 6.83 2.64 9.56
CA VAL A 97 8.05 1.82 9.66
C VAL A 97 9.09 2.25 8.62
N PHE A 98 8.66 2.57 7.39
CA PHE A 98 9.55 3.11 6.35
C PHE A 98 10.26 4.38 6.81
N ALA A 99 9.49 5.33 7.36
CA ALA A 99 10.03 6.58 7.88
C ALA A 99 11.07 6.32 8.98
N ILE A 100 10.75 5.45 9.94
CA ILE A 100 11.69 5.06 11.02
C ILE A 100 12.95 4.44 10.43
N MET A 101 12.82 3.52 9.46
CA MET A 101 13.96 2.88 8.82
C MET A 101 14.88 3.88 8.11
N ALA A 102 14.31 4.89 7.43
CA ALA A 102 15.08 5.91 6.73
C ALA A 102 16.00 6.69 7.69
N PHE A 103 15.56 6.97 8.92
CA PHE A 103 16.41 7.61 9.93
C PHE A 103 17.40 6.64 10.57
N VAL A 104 16.96 5.43 10.93
CA VAL A 104 17.82 4.43 11.59
C VAL A 104 18.98 3.99 10.70
N HIS A 105 18.73 3.83 9.40
CA HIS A 105 19.74 3.43 8.43
C HIS A 105 20.38 4.63 7.72
N GLY A 106 20.22 5.85 8.24
CA GLY A 106 20.79 7.06 7.66
C GLY A 106 22.30 6.99 7.42
N LYS A 107 23.04 6.26 8.25
CA LYS A 107 24.49 6.03 8.05
C LYS A 107 24.83 5.13 6.87
N ALA A 108 23.91 4.28 6.42
CA ALA A 108 24.06 3.44 5.23
C ALA A 108 23.58 4.16 3.95
N ILE A 109 23.14 5.42 4.09
CA ILE A 109 22.61 6.28 3.03
C ILE A 109 23.61 7.41 2.69
N SER A 110 24.67 7.62 3.48
CA SER A 110 25.68 8.66 3.22
C SER A 110 26.63 8.28 2.07
N GLU A 111 26.97 9.25 1.23
CA GLU A 111 27.85 9.13 0.06
C GLU A 111 29.36 9.13 0.41
N ASP A 112 29.74 8.59 1.58
CA ASP A 112 31.14 8.48 1.98
C ASP A 112 31.84 7.28 1.30
#